data_AF-A0A255QRM0-F1
#
_entry.id   AF-A0A255QRM0-F1
#
_cell.length_a   1.000
_cell.length_b   1.000
_cell.length_c   1.000
_cell.angle_alpha   90.00
_cell.angle_beta   90.00
_cell.angle_gamma   90.00
#
_symmetry.space_group_name_H-M   'P 1'
#
loop_
_entity.id
_entity.type
_entity.pdbx_description
1 polymer ?
#
loop_
_entity_poly.entity_id
_entity_poly.type
_entity_poly.pdbx_seq_one_letter_code
_entity_poly.pdbx_strand_id
1 'polypeptide(L)'
;MLPSLSKVACLALVTMVTAGANAPTARAQDSSSTTPAESQHSPKDLRLANYLSGTQFIGKFTVDGQDVAKTETYTITSCEKLDLPDVFRFKARIKYGDVDQEVPLDLKVLWSGNTPVITLDSLWIPTMGTFDARVLIQPGKEAGRYAGTWQHGDHGGHLFGKIVKIEETANQPTETK
;
A
#
# COMPACT_ATOMS: atom_id res chain seq x y z
N MET A 1 51.26 25.41 -18.03
CA MET A 1 50.38 26.57 -18.26
C MET A 1 49.46 26.71 -17.05
N LEU A 2 49.70 27.72 -16.21
CA LEU A 2 48.72 28.31 -15.27
C LEU A 2 48.19 29.62 -15.91
N PRO A 3 46.99 30.11 -15.55
CA PRO A 3 46.80 31.01 -14.37
C PRO A 3 45.66 30.54 -13.43
N SER A 4 45.77 30.69 -12.11
CA SER A 4 45.50 31.88 -11.24
C SER A 4 43.99 32.18 -11.06
N LEU A 5 43.39 31.80 -9.91
CA LEU A 5 43.14 32.59 -8.69
C LEU A 5 42.27 33.85 -8.89
N SER A 6 41.10 33.91 -8.24
CA SER A 6 40.68 35.11 -7.50
C SER A 6 39.53 34.82 -6.51
N LYS A 7 39.82 35.01 -5.23
CA LYS A 7 38.84 35.23 -4.16
C LYS A 7 38.48 36.72 -4.17
N VAL A 8 37.19 37.07 -4.11
CA VAL A 8 36.76 38.40 -3.69
C VAL A 8 35.71 38.25 -2.60
N ALA A 9 36.10 38.62 -1.39
CA ALA A 9 35.21 38.98 -0.31
C ALA A 9 34.77 40.44 -0.51
N CYS A 10 33.51 40.78 -0.25
CA CYS A 10 33.14 42.14 0.09
C CYS A 10 32.04 42.16 1.16
N LEU A 11 32.48 42.63 2.31
CA LEU A 11 31.79 43.13 3.49
C LEU A 11 30.93 44.36 3.13
N ALA A 12 29.73 44.50 3.69
CA ALA A 12 29.29 45.71 4.41
C ALA A 12 27.79 45.69 4.76
N LEU A 13 27.58 46.14 6.00
CA LEU A 13 26.38 46.32 6.80
C LEU A 13 25.75 47.68 6.48
N VAL A 14 24.41 47.80 6.37
CA VAL A 14 23.69 49.05 6.71
C VAL A 14 22.30 48.71 7.28
N THR A 15 22.12 49.04 8.56
CA THR A 15 20.85 49.20 9.29
C THR A 15 20.21 50.55 8.96
N MET A 16 18.88 50.61 8.82
CA MET A 16 18.13 51.81 9.23
C MET A 16 16.69 51.49 9.64
N VAL A 17 16.36 52.00 10.82
CA VAL A 17 15.09 51.98 11.56
C VAL A 17 14.11 52.98 10.97
N THR A 18 12.81 52.65 10.90
CA THR A 18 11.74 53.61 11.25
C THR A 18 10.54 52.88 11.83
N ALA A 19 10.22 53.21 13.09
CA ALA A 19 8.95 52.92 13.73
C ALA A 19 7.85 53.83 13.15
N GLY A 20 6.72 53.25 12.79
CA GLY A 20 5.50 53.96 12.42
C GLY A 20 4.31 53.37 13.18
N ALA A 21 3.84 54.08 14.19
CA ALA A 21 2.60 53.79 14.89
C ALA A 21 1.41 54.11 13.97
N ASN A 22 0.52 53.14 13.75
CA ASN A 22 -0.81 53.39 13.18
C ASN A 22 -1.88 52.67 14.03
N ALA A 23 -2.98 53.40 14.24
CA ALA A 23 -4.09 53.15 15.13
C ALA A 23 -4.82 51.79 14.93
N PRO A 24 -5.59 51.31 15.93
CA PRO A 24 -6.34 50.07 15.81
C PRO A 24 -7.56 50.30 14.91
N THR A 25 -7.46 49.88 13.65
CA THR A 25 -8.63 49.70 12.80
C THR A 25 -9.31 48.40 13.20
N ALA A 26 -10.52 48.51 13.76
CA ALA A 26 -11.44 47.39 13.91
C ALA A 26 -11.68 46.77 12.53
N ARG A 27 -11.19 45.54 12.32
CA ARG A 27 -11.51 44.70 11.16
C ARG A 27 -12.24 43.46 11.66
N ALA A 28 -13.55 43.47 11.46
CA ALA A 28 -14.32 42.25 11.38
C ALA A 28 -13.87 41.44 10.15
N GLN A 29 -14.09 40.12 10.23
CA GLN A 29 -13.84 39.06 9.24
C GLN A 29 -12.46 38.39 9.34
N ASP A 30 -12.47 37.16 9.87
CA ASP A 30 -12.32 35.96 9.02
C ASP A 30 -13.00 34.79 9.74
N SER A 31 -14.18 34.35 9.28
CA SER A 31 -14.30 33.36 8.21
C SER A 31 -13.40 32.16 8.51
N SER A 32 -13.99 31.20 9.22
CA SER A 32 -13.48 29.84 9.33
C SER A 32 -13.14 29.31 7.94
N SER A 33 -11.86 29.41 7.56
CA SER A 33 -11.31 28.69 6.43
C SER A 33 -11.27 27.21 6.82
N THR A 34 -12.36 26.51 6.54
CA THR A 34 -12.32 25.04 6.42
C THR A 34 -11.46 24.75 5.20
N THR A 35 -10.16 24.63 5.41
CA THR A 35 -9.26 23.95 4.49
C THR A 35 -9.83 22.53 4.31
N PRO A 36 -10.16 22.09 3.08
CA PRO A 36 -10.51 20.69 2.85
C PRO A 36 -9.36 19.83 3.36
N ALA A 37 -9.68 18.86 4.21
CA ALA A 37 -8.68 17.92 4.74
C ALA A 37 -7.90 17.32 3.57
N GLU A 38 -6.64 17.72 3.45
CA GLU A 38 -5.71 17.16 2.49
C GLU A 38 -5.70 15.64 2.71
N SER A 39 -5.87 14.87 1.63
CA SER A 39 -5.99 13.42 1.70
C SER A 39 -4.82 12.86 2.52
N GLN A 40 -5.11 12.26 3.67
CA GLN A 40 -4.09 11.83 4.64
C GLN A 40 -3.17 10.71 4.12
N HIS A 41 -3.49 10.13 2.96
CA HIS A 41 -2.75 9.03 2.35
C HIS A 41 -1.92 9.47 1.15
N SER A 42 -0.72 8.90 1.01
CA SER A 42 0.14 9.23 -0.11
C SER A 42 -0.47 8.76 -1.45
N PRO A 43 -0.22 9.47 -2.57
CA PRO A 43 -0.71 9.04 -3.88
C PRO A 43 -0.27 7.63 -4.29
N LYS A 44 0.91 7.17 -3.85
CA LYS A 44 1.38 5.80 -4.15
C LYS A 44 0.58 4.73 -3.39
N ASP A 45 0.19 5.03 -2.16
CA ASP A 45 -0.59 4.10 -1.33
C ASP A 45 -2.00 3.95 -1.89
N LEU A 46 -2.64 5.07 -2.24
CA LEU A 46 -3.97 5.07 -2.86
C LEU A 46 -3.95 4.32 -4.20
N ARG A 47 -2.91 4.51 -5.03
CA ARG A 47 -2.75 3.74 -6.28
C ARG A 47 -2.63 2.25 -6.02
N LEU A 48 -1.88 1.84 -5.00
CA LEU A 48 -1.74 0.43 -4.65
C LEU A 48 -3.05 -0.17 -4.15
N ALA A 49 -3.73 0.49 -3.23
CA ALA A 49 -5.04 0.07 -2.70
C ALA A 49 -6.07 -0.11 -3.83
N ASN A 50 -6.15 0.86 -4.75
CA ASN A 50 -7.02 0.77 -5.93
C ASN A 50 -6.61 -0.34 -6.90
N TYR A 51 -5.30 -0.55 -7.07
CA TYR A 51 -4.78 -1.63 -7.91
C TYR A 51 -5.18 -3.00 -7.38
N LEU A 52 -5.00 -3.23 -6.07
CA LEU A 52 -5.25 -4.52 -5.42
C LEU A 52 -6.74 -4.81 -5.16
N SER A 53 -7.58 -3.79 -5.03
CA SER A 53 -9.03 -3.98 -4.87
C SER A 53 -9.65 -4.68 -6.07
N GLY A 54 -10.54 -5.66 -5.84
CA GLY A 54 -11.19 -6.41 -6.91
C GLY A 54 -10.21 -7.21 -7.78
N THR A 55 -9.21 -7.82 -7.17
CA THR A 55 -8.22 -8.66 -7.88
C THR A 55 -8.24 -10.10 -7.42
N GLN A 56 -7.77 -10.98 -8.31
CA GLN A 56 -7.48 -12.37 -7.99
C GLN A 56 -5.99 -12.63 -8.20
N PHE A 57 -5.41 -13.31 -7.22
CA PHE A 57 -4.05 -13.81 -7.23
C PHE A 57 -4.14 -15.26 -7.67
N ILE A 58 -3.52 -15.57 -8.82
CA ILE A 58 -3.54 -16.91 -9.41
C ILE A 58 -2.10 -17.36 -9.54
N GLY A 59 -1.73 -18.37 -8.78
CA GLY A 59 -0.34 -18.75 -8.68
C GLY A 59 -0.09 -20.16 -8.20
N LYS A 60 1.13 -20.33 -7.72
CA LYS A 60 1.62 -21.57 -7.15
C LYS A 60 2.43 -21.28 -5.91
N PHE A 61 2.46 -22.24 -5.00
CA PHE A 61 3.36 -22.23 -3.85
C PHE A 61 4.15 -23.53 -3.76
N THR A 62 5.33 -23.46 -3.17
CA THR A 62 6.18 -24.61 -2.84
C THR A 62 6.14 -24.86 -1.35
N VAL A 63 6.50 -26.08 -0.95
CA VAL A 63 6.83 -26.42 0.44
C VAL A 63 8.29 -26.87 0.43
N ASP A 64 9.11 -26.34 1.32
CA ASP A 64 10.52 -26.72 1.42
C ASP A 64 10.66 -28.23 1.63
N GLY A 65 11.62 -28.84 0.93
CA GLY A 65 11.78 -30.31 0.89
C GLY A 65 10.80 -31.05 -0.02
N GLN A 66 9.90 -30.35 -0.73
CA GLN A 66 9.03 -30.93 -1.76
C GLN A 66 9.35 -30.34 -3.15
N ASP A 67 9.49 -31.21 -4.15
CA ASP A 67 9.83 -30.78 -5.52
C ASP A 67 8.63 -30.29 -6.35
N VAL A 68 7.42 -30.38 -5.81
CA VAL A 68 6.18 -30.10 -6.56
C VAL A 68 5.51 -28.84 -6.04
N ALA A 69 5.38 -27.84 -6.91
CA ALA A 69 4.59 -26.65 -6.63
C ALA A 69 3.08 -26.95 -6.75
N LYS A 70 2.30 -26.46 -5.79
CA LYS A 70 0.84 -26.62 -5.71
C LYS A 70 0.17 -25.33 -6.17
N THR A 71 -0.99 -25.43 -6.81
CA THR A 71 -1.76 -24.25 -7.26
C THR A 71 -2.46 -23.59 -6.09
N GLU A 72 -2.55 -22.26 -6.11
CA GLU A 72 -3.33 -21.49 -5.16
C GLU A 72 -4.11 -20.36 -5.86
N THR A 73 -5.17 -19.91 -5.20
CA THR A 73 -5.91 -18.73 -5.64
C THR A 73 -6.45 -17.98 -4.43
N TYR A 74 -6.22 -16.66 -4.41
CA TYR A 74 -6.78 -15.74 -3.43
C TYR A 74 -7.54 -14.63 -4.13
N THR A 75 -8.67 -14.20 -3.56
CA THR A 75 -9.41 -13.03 -4.05
C THR A 75 -9.28 -11.90 -3.04
N ILE A 76 -8.80 -10.73 -3.48
CA ILE A 76 -8.87 -9.48 -2.71
C ILE A 76 -10.11 -8.73 -3.18
N THR A 77 -11.16 -8.73 -2.37
CA THR A 77 -12.41 -8.02 -2.70
C THR A 77 -12.22 -6.51 -2.53
N SER A 78 -11.52 -6.08 -1.48
CA SER A 78 -11.13 -4.67 -1.29
C SER A 78 -9.79 -4.54 -0.58
N CYS A 79 -9.10 -3.44 -0.88
CA CYS A 79 -7.88 -3.01 -0.20
C CYS A 79 -7.95 -1.50 0.04
N GLU A 80 -7.74 -1.06 1.27
CA GLU A 80 -7.76 0.35 1.66
C GLU A 80 -6.55 0.69 2.53
N LYS A 81 -6.01 1.90 2.37
CA LYS A 81 -4.98 2.42 3.27
C LYS A 81 -5.66 2.84 4.57
N LEU A 82 -5.11 2.42 5.72
CA LEU A 82 -5.59 2.86 7.03
C LEU A 82 -4.81 4.09 7.52
N ASP A 83 -5.39 4.83 8.47
CA ASP A 83 -4.76 5.92 9.25
C ASP A 83 -3.73 5.39 10.28
N LEU A 84 -2.93 4.41 9.86
CA LEU A 84 -1.84 3.81 10.62
C LEU A 84 -0.59 3.71 9.73
N PRO A 85 0.63 3.85 10.27
CA PRO A 85 1.85 3.78 9.48
C PRO A 85 1.97 2.47 8.69
N ASP A 86 2.12 2.55 7.37
CA ASP A 86 2.32 1.41 6.46
C ASP A 86 1.23 0.32 6.48
N VAL A 87 0.12 0.49 7.21
CA VAL A 87 -0.95 -0.53 7.30
C VAL A 87 -2.01 -0.33 6.23
N PHE A 88 -2.42 -1.42 5.59
CA PHE A 88 -3.54 -1.52 4.69
C PHE A 88 -4.51 -2.58 5.21
N ARG A 89 -5.82 -2.35 5.05
CA ARG A 89 -6.84 -3.36 5.29
C ARG A 89 -7.17 -4.08 4.00
N PHE A 90 -7.03 -5.39 4.03
CA PHE A 90 -7.39 -6.31 2.96
C PHE A 90 -8.63 -7.07 3.36
N LYS A 91 -9.66 -7.08 2.51
CA LYS A 91 -10.70 -8.10 2.59
C LYS A 91 -10.35 -9.20 1.61
N ALA A 92 -9.88 -10.31 2.14
CA ALA A 92 -9.41 -11.43 1.35
C ALA A 92 -10.35 -12.62 1.51
N ARG A 93 -10.83 -13.16 0.38
CA ARG A 93 -11.52 -14.45 0.34
C ARG A 93 -10.50 -15.55 0.08
N ILE A 94 -10.34 -16.42 1.05
CA ILE A 94 -9.37 -17.50 1.05
C ILE A 94 -10.11 -18.81 0.78
N LYS A 95 -9.67 -19.55 -0.22
CA LYS A 95 -10.16 -20.90 -0.52
C LYS A 95 -9.07 -21.92 -0.30
N TYR A 96 -9.24 -22.79 0.69
CA TYR A 96 -8.28 -23.84 1.03
C TYR A 96 -8.99 -25.05 1.62
N GLY A 97 -8.90 -26.21 0.95
CA GLY A 97 -9.66 -27.40 1.36
C GLY A 97 -11.16 -27.09 1.41
N ASP A 98 -11.79 -27.34 2.57
CA ASP A 98 -13.20 -27.03 2.83
C ASP A 98 -13.42 -25.59 3.36
N VAL A 99 -12.36 -24.79 3.52
CA VAL A 99 -12.44 -23.40 4.00
C VAL A 99 -12.67 -22.48 2.81
N ASP A 100 -13.79 -21.77 2.83
CA ASP A 100 -14.12 -20.67 1.92
C ASP A 100 -14.68 -19.50 2.75
N GLN A 101 -13.80 -18.59 3.18
CA GLN A 101 -14.17 -17.49 4.09
C GLN A 101 -13.55 -16.16 3.62
N GLU A 102 -14.28 -15.06 3.83
CA GLU A 102 -13.75 -13.71 3.69
C GLU A 102 -13.24 -13.21 5.05
N VAL A 103 -11.97 -12.80 5.09
CA VAL A 103 -11.28 -12.37 6.31
C VAL A 103 -10.75 -10.95 6.12
N PRO A 104 -11.06 -10.01 7.04
CA PRO A 104 -10.39 -8.73 7.08
C PRO A 104 -9.00 -8.89 7.70
N LEU A 105 -7.95 -8.49 6.98
CA LEU A 105 -6.56 -8.56 7.39
C LEU A 105 -5.94 -7.16 7.35
N ASP A 106 -5.48 -6.67 8.50
CA ASP A 106 -4.74 -5.42 8.60
C ASP A 106 -3.25 -5.74 8.48
N LEU A 107 -2.69 -5.52 7.29
CA LEU A 107 -1.34 -5.95 6.93
C LEU A 107 -0.43 -4.75 6.67
N LYS A 108 0.83 -4.88 7.08
CA LYS A 108 1.85 -3.91 6.68
C LYS A 108 2.18 -4.07 5.21
N VAL A 109 2.38 -2.96 4.53
CA VAL A 109 2.98 -2.90 3.19
C VAL A 109 4.18 -1.98 3.25
N LEU A 110 5.36 -2.58 3.22
CA LEU A 110 6.63 -1.85 3.24
C LEU A 110 7.12 -1.63 1.81
N TRP A 111 7.67 -0.45 1.55
CA TRP A 111 8.12 -0.07 0.22
C TRP A 111 9.64 -0.27 0.07
N SER A 112 10.05 -1.08 -0.91
CA SER A 112 11.43 -1.14 -1.40
C SER A 112 11.54 -0.26 -2.65
N GLY A 113 11.88 1.01 -2.45
CA GLY A 113 11.77 2.02 -3.51
C GLY A 113 10.31 2.19 -3.96
N ASN A 114 10.02 1.84 -5.22
CA ASN A 114 8.66 1.88 -5.79
C ASN A 114 7.94 0.54 -5.76
N THR A 115 8.51 -0.46 -5.09
CA THR A 115 7.97 -1.82 -5.07
C THR A 115 7.36 -2.13 -3.72
N PRO A 116 6.04 -2.36 -3.63
CA PRO A 116 5.38 -2.70 -2.37
C PRO A 116 5.59 -4.17 -2.01
N VAL A 117 5.79 -4.42 -0.72
CA VAL A 117 5.96 -5.74 -0.12
C VAL A 117 4.93 -5.93 1.00
N ILE A 118 3.95 -6.80 0.78
CA ILE A 118 3.01 -7.23 1.82
C ILE A 118 3.79 -8.02 2.86
N THR A 119 3.64 -7.63 4.12
CA THR A 119 4.46 -8.08 5.24
C THR A 119 3.56 -8.62 6.34
N LEU A 120 3.65 -9.93 6.60
CA LEU A 120 3.02 -10.59 7.74
C LEU A 120 4.12 -10.91 8.75
N ASP A 121 3.99 -10.37 9.96
CA ASP A 121 4.91 -10.61 11.09
C ASP A 121 4.17 -11.45 12.13
N SER A 122 4.39 -12.77 12.12
CA SER A 122 3.73 -13.75 12.99
C SER A 122 2.23 -13.48 13.20
N LEU A 123 1.51 -13.27 12.10
CA LEU A 123 0.10 -12.91 12.11
C LEU A 123 -0.74 -14.14 12.42
N TRP A 124 -1.49 -14.11 13.50
CA TRP A 124 -2.47 -15.14 13.82
C TRP A 124 -3.78 -14.90 13.06
N ILE A 125 -4.16 -15.87 12.23
CA ILE A 125 -5.43 -15.89 11.50
C ILE A 125 -6.34 -16.93 12.18
N PRO A 126 -7.54 -16.55 12.65
CA PRO A 126 -8.48 -17.47 13.27
C PRO A 126 -8.71 -18.72 12.41
N THR A 127 -8.71 -19.90 13.03
CA THR A 127 -8.92 -21.21 12.36
C THR A 127 -7.78 -21.66 11.43
N MET A 128 -6.89 -20.76 11.02
CA MET A 128 -5.79 -21.06 10.09
C MET A 128 -4.41 -21.07 10.76
N GLY A 129 -4.28 -20.45 11.94
CA GLY A 129 -3.04 -20.39 12.72
C GLY A 129 -2.14 -19.21 12.36
N THR A 130 -0.84 -19.30 12.67
CA THR A 130 0.09 -18.17 12.58
C THR A 130 0.92 -18.20 11.30
N PHE A 131 1.07 -17.05 10.65
CA PHE A 131 1.78 -16.91 9.38
C PHE A 131 2.83 -15.81 9.42
N ASP A 132 3.98 -16.11 8.80
CA ASP A 132 4.99 -15.12 8.42
C ASP A 132 5.11 -15.12 6.89
N ALA A 133 5.14 -13.94 6.28
CA ALA A 133 5.24 -13.83 4.82
C ALA A 133 5.83 -12.50 4.36
N ARG A 134 6.50 -12.53 3.21
CA ARG A 134 7.00 -11.36 2.48
C ARG A 134 6.61 -11.51 1.02
N VAL A 135 5.64 -10.72 0.55
CA VAL A 135 5.10 -10.85 -0.81
C VAL A 135 5.30 -9.55 -1.57
N LEU A 136 6.23 -9.56 -2.50
CA LEU A 136 6.50 -8.47 -3.41
C LEU A 136 5.40 -8.41 -4.48
N ILE A 137 4.91 -7.19 -4.74
CA ILE A 137 3.92 -6.92 -5.77
C ILE A 137 4.56 -6.13 -6.89
N GLN A 138 4.41 -6.61 -8.13
CA GLN A 138 4.79 -5.91 -9.34
C GLN A 138 3.54 -5.61 -10.17
N PRO A 139 2.94 -4.41 -10.03
CA PRO A 139 1.78 -4.03 -10.81
C PRO A 139 2.06 -4.05 -12.31
N GLY A 140 1.07 -4.45 -13.09
CA GLY A 140 1.10 -4.41 -14.56
C GLY A 140 -0.22 -3.90 -15.13
N LYS A 141 -0.20 -3.46 -16.39
CA LYS A 141 -1.38 -2.86 -17.07
C LYS A 141 -2.49 -3.88 -17.32
N GLU A 142 -2.13 -5.06 -17.82
CA GLU A 142 -3.08 -6.15 -18.12
C GLU A 142 -3.13 -7.17 -16.97
N ALA A 143 -1.96 -7.57 -16.48
CA ALA A 143 -1.80 -8.43 -15.32
C ALA A 143 -0.54 -8.03 -14.55
N GLY A 144 -0.64 -8.06 -13.22
CA GLY A 144 0.53 -7.94 -12.33
C GLY A 144 1.19 -9.27 -12.07
N ARG A 145 2.29 -9.21 -11.33
CA ARG A 145 2.96 -10.38 -10.77
C ARG A 145 3.13 -10.21 -9.27
N TYR A 146 3.21 -11.33 -8.58
CA TYR A 146 3.68 -11.36 -7.20
C TYR A 146 4.65 -12.52 -7.03
N ALA A 147 5.52 -12.38 -6.06
CA ALA A 147 6.41 -13.44 -5.59
C ALA A 147 6.79 -13.18 -4.13
N GLY A 148 7.03 -14.24 -3.38
CA GLY A 148 7.33 -14.10 -1.96
C GLY A 148 7.70 -15.39 -1.27
N THR A 149 7.95 -15.27 0.03
CA THR A 149 8.11 -16.40 0.95
C THR A 149 6.91 -16.48 1.89
N TRP A 150 6.67 -17.67 2.42
CA TRP A 150 5.69 -17.93 3.46
C TRP A 150 6.25 -18.93 4.47
N GLN A 151 5.76 -18.84 5.71
CA GLN A 151 6.04 -19.77 6.79
C GLN A 151 4.76 -19.94 7.63
N HIS A 152 4.50 -21.18 8.05
CA HIS A 152 3.44 -21.57 8.96
C HIS A 152 3.90 -22.75 9.82
N GLY A 153 4.13 -22.50 11.11
CA GLY A 153 4.75 -23.50 12.00
C GLY A 153 6.12 -23.93 11.47
N ASP A 154 6.34 -25.24 11.32
CA ASP A 154 7.59 -25.82 10.81
C ASP A 154 7.66 -25.91 9.27
N HIS A 155 6.63 -25.44 8.57
CA HIS A 155 6.56 -25.47 7.11
C HIS A 155 6.75 -24.09 6.51
N GLY A 156 7.47 -24.01 5.40
CA GLY A 156 7.63 -22.78 4.63
C GLY A 156 7.89 -23.06 3.16
N GLY A 157 8.12 -22.00 2.42
CA GLY A 157 8.49 -22.07 1.02
C GLY A 157 8.27 -20.75 0.29
N HIS A 158 8.05 -20.85 -1.01
CA HIS A 158 7.86 -19.72 -1.90
C HIS A 158 6.45 -19.71 -2.46
N LEU A 159 5.95 -18.53 -2.81
CA LEU A 159 4.71 -18.35 -3.57
C LEU A 159 4.96 -17.37 -4.72
N PHE A 160 4.32 -17.58 -5.85
CA PHE A 160 4.45 -16.72 -7.03
C PHE A 160 3.30 -16.90 -8.01
N GLY A 161 2.96 -15.84 -8.72
CA GLY A 161 1.84 -15.89 -9.65
C GLY A 161 1.56 -14.59 -10.38
N LYS A 162 0.33 -14.49 -10.86
CA LYS A 162 -0.22 -13.33 -11.57
C LYS A 162 -1.34 -12.69 -10.75
N ILE A 163 -1.48 -11.38 -10.91
CA ILE A 163 -2.59 -10.60 -10.35
C ILE A 163 -3.47 -10.18 -11.51
N VAL A 164 -4.74 -10.57 -11.49
CA VAL A 164 -5.73 -10.24 -12.53
C VAL A 164 -6.90 -9.48 -11.92
N LYS A 165 -7.51 -8.57 -12.66
CA LYS A 165 -8.77 -7.93 -12.24
C LYS A 165 -9.91 -8.93 -12.35
N ILE A 166 -10.80 -8.92 -11.37
CA ILE A 166 -12.04 -9.67 -11.44
C ILE A 166 -12.96 -8.89 -12.36
N GLU A 167 -13.38 -9.51 -13.46
CA GLU A 167 -14.45 -8.94 -14.26
C GLU A 167 -15.72 -8.96 -13.42
N GLU A 168 -16.30 -7.79 -13.21
CA GLU A 168 -17.59 -7.65 -12.55
C GLU A 168 -18.64 -8.31 -13.46
N THR A 169 -18.90 -9.60 -13.23
CA THR A 169 -19.97 -10.30 -13.93
C THR A 169 -21.26 -9.59 -13.54
N ALA A 170 -21.88 -8.92 -14.52
CA ALA A 170 -23.14 -8.22 -14.36
C ALA A 170 -24.16 -9.12 -13.66
N ASN A 171 -24.39 -8.88 -12.37
CA ASN A 171 -25.58 -9.35 -11.66
C ASN A 171 -26.78 -8.57 -12.22
N GLN A 172 -27.25 -8.99 -13.39
CA GLN A 172 -28.64 -8.76 -13.78
C GLN A 172 -29.50 -9.60 -12.84
N PRO A 173 -30.47 -9.02 -12.11
CA PRO A 173 -31.43 -9.79 -11.35
C PRO A 173 -32.17 -10.70 -12.35
N THR A 174 -32.19 -12.00 -12.08
CA THR A 174 -33.06 -12.91 -12.82
C THR A 174 -34.51 -12.55 -12.47
N GLU A 175 -35.15 -11.73 -13.31
CA GLU A 175 -36.61 -11.58 -13.31
C GLU A 175 -37.22 -12.97 -13.53
N THR A 176 -37.86 -13.49 -12.50
CA THR A 176 -38.67 -14.70 -12.58
C THR A 176 -39.97 -14.32 -13.27
N LYS A 177 -40.22 -14.92 -14.43
CA LYS A 177 -41.54 -14.95 -15.07
C LYS A 177 -42.28 -16.21 -14.65
#